data_AF-A0A7X5U5W0-F1
#
_entry.id   AF-A0A7X5U5W0-F1
#
_cell.length_a   1.000
_cell.length_b   1.000
_cell.length_c   1.000
_cell.angle_alpha   90.00
_cell.angle_beta   90.00
_cell.angle_gamma   90.00
#
_symmetry.space_group_name_H-M   'P 1'
#
loop_
_entity.id
_entity.type
_entity.pdbx_description
1 polymer ?
#
loop_
_entity_poly.entity_id
_entity_poly.type
_entity_poly.pdbx_seq_one_letter_code
_entity_poly.pdbx_strand_id
1 'polypeptide(L)'
;MFGNPFKVGADYKSVYVHDDINVHYRIPGGPDASALVQERAVALYRAWLDTGDIRGLTELPCAELPPILTRKRGQIIGELHTLAGRDLCCWCPPERACHASVLLELANNPAAPQRPLISTERTP
;
A
#
# COMPACT_ATOMS: atom_id res chain seq x y z
N MET A 1 -1.06 -12.26 0.22
CA MET A 1 -0.04 -11.67 1.12
C MET A 1 -0.22 -10.16 1.16
N PHE A 2 -0.25 -9.54 2.34
CA PHE A 2 -0.55 -8.11 2.53
C PHE A 2 0.64 -7.16 2.30
N GLY A 3 1.78 -7.65 1.82
CA GLY A 3 3.00 -6.86 1.70
C GLY A 3 2.87 -5.67 0.74
N ASN A 4 3.58 -4.59 1.08
CA ASN A 4 3.67 -3.37 0.28
C ASN A 4 4.23 -3.68 -1.13
N PRO A 5 3.45 -3.49 -2.22
CA PRO A 5 3.95 -3.67 -3.57
C PRO A 5 4.98 -2.61 -3.98
N PHE A 6 5.02 -1.46 -3.31
CA PHE A 6 5.92 -0.34 -3.60
C PHE A 6 7.26 -0.54 -2.86
N LYS A 7 8.29 -0.99 -3.57
CA LYS A 7 9.65 -1.26 -3.05
C LYS A 7 10.57 -0.07 -3.34
N VAL A 8 11.42 0.29 -2.37
CA VAL A 8 12.46 1.30 -2.55
C VAL A 8 13.60 0.74 -3.40
N GLY A 9 14.00 1.48 -4.44
CA GLY A 9 15.14 1.15 -5.29
C GLY A 9 16.47 1.39 -4.59
N ALA A 10 17.51 0.68 -5.04
CA ALA A 10 18.87 0.80 -4.48
C ALA A 10 19.49 2.19 -4.66
N ASP A 11 18.97 2.97 -5.61
CA ASP A 11 19.33 4.36 -5.85
C ASP A 11 18.73 5.34 -4.82
N TYR A 12 17.82 4.85 -3.94
CA TYR A 12 17.07 5.65 -2.98
C TYR A 12 16.37 6.86 -3.61
N LYS A 13 16.05 6.79 -4.90
CA LYS A 13 15.32 7.83 -5.64
C LYS A 13 14.19 7.25 -6.47
N SER A 14 14.07 5.92 -6.48
CA SER A 14 13.07 5.19 -7.24
C SER A 14 12.24 4.31 -6.33
N VAL A 15 10.98 4.14 -6.69
CA VAL A 15 10.11 3.08 -6.16
C VAL A 15 9.70 2.18 -7.31
N TYR A 16 9.66 0.87 -7.06
CA TYR A 16 9.28 -0.15 -8.03
C TYR A 16 8.09 -0.98 -7.54
N VAL A 17 7.26 -1.43 -8.46
CA VAL A 17 6.28 -2.48 -8.21
C VAL A 17 6.87 -3.81 -8.68
N HIS A 18 6.68 -4.87 -7.87
CA HIS A 18 7.13 -6.28 -8.00
C HIS A 18 7.68 -6.80 -9.36
N ASP A 19 8.58 -7.80 -9.28
CA ASP A 19 9.46 -8.37 -10.31
C ASP A 19 8.85 -8.69 -11.70
N ASP A 20 7.53 -8.83 -11.84
CA ASP A 20 6.86 -9.13 -13.12
C ASP A 20 6.38 -7.88 -13.89
N ILE A 21 6.31 -6.71 -13.24
CA ILE A 21 5.91 -5.44 -13.87
C ILE A 21 6.80 -4.32 -13.34
N ASN A 22 7.90 -4.05 -14.07
CA ASN A 22 8.79 -2.93 -13.80
C ASN A 22 8.08 -1.59 -14.05
N VAL A 23 7.32 -1.10 -13.05
CA VAL A 23 6.89 0.30 -13.04
C VAL A 23 7.90 1.10 -12.22
N HIS A 24 8.67 1.93 -12.89
CA HIS A 24 9.66 2.80 -12.27
C HIS A 24 9.00 4.14 -11.92
N TYR A 25 8.91 4.45 -10.63
CA TYR A 25 8.47 5.76 -10.16
C TYR A 25 9.69 6.51 -9.64
N ARG A 26 10.05 7.64 -10.25
CA ARG A 26 11.10 8.51 -9.73
C ARG A 26 10.52 9.45 -8.68
N ILE A 27 11.12 9.48 -7.50
CA ILE A 27 10.78 10.38 -6.41
C ILE A 27 11.80 11.51 -6.41
N PRO A 28 11.37 12.79 -6.46
CA PRO A 28 12.28 13.91 -6.30
C PRO A 28 12.84 13.96 -4.87
N GLY A 29 14.17 13.87 -4.71
CA GLY A 29 14.84 13.94 -3.40
C GLY A 29 16.38 13.92 -3.47
N GLY A 30 17.02 14.78 -2.68
CA GLY A 30 18.48 14.88 -2.47
C GLY A 30 19.05 13.83 -1.50
N PRO A 31 20.36 13.84 -1.20
CA PRO A 31 21.14 12.70 -0.68
C PRO A 31 20.74 12.09 0.67
N ASP A 32 19.86 12.70 1.47
CA ASP A 32 19.27 12.13 2.71
C ASP A 32 17.98 11.31 2.44
N ALA A 33 17.87 10.71 1.25
CA ALA A 33 16.61 10.25 0.68
C ALA A 33 16.03 8.97 1.29
N SER A 34 16.80 8.10 1.96
CA SER A 34 16.31 6.74 2.31
C SER A 34 15.10 6.75 3.25
N ALA A 35 15.13 7.62 4.28
CA ALA A 35 14.02 7.85 5.19
C ALA A 35 12.79 8.42 4.46
N LEU A 36 13.02 9.48 3.67
CA LEU A 36 11.99 10.15 2.91
C LEU A 36 11.35 9.20 1.88
N VAL A 37 12.12 8.31 1.28
CA VAL A 37 11.67 7.37 0.26
C VAL A 37 10.88 6.23 0.87
N GLN A 38 11.25 5.75 2.06
CA GLN A 38 10.43 4.80 2.81
C GLN A 38 9.09 5.42 3.23
N GLU A 39 9.10 6.63 3.78
CA GLU A 39 7.88 7.37 4.13
C GLU A 39 6.98 7.59 2.92
N ARG A 40 7.58 7.97 1.77
CA ARG A 40 6.85 8.11 0.51
C ARG A 40 6.28 6.80 0.00
N ALA A 41 7.02 5.70 0.07
CA ALA A 41 6.52 4.37 -0.32
C ALA A 41 5.33 3.93 0.54
N VAL A 42 5.34 4.26 1.84
CA VAL A 42 4.21 3.99 2.74
C VAL A 42 3.04 4.94 2.47
N ALA A 43 3.30 6.21 2.18
CA ALA A 43 2.26 7.17 1.79
C ALA A 43 1.56 6.76 0.47
N LEU A 44 2.33 6.30 -0.52
CA LEU A 44 1.81 5.72 -1.76
C LEU A 44 0.94 4.50 -1.48
N TYR A 45 1.40 3.60 -0.60
CA TYR A 45 0.64 2.43 -0.20
C TYR A 45 -0.71 2.80 0.44
N ARG A 46 -0.72 3.80 1.34
CA ARG A 46 -1.95 4.30 1.96
C ARG A 46 -2.90 4.89 0.93
N ALA A 47 -2.44 5.83 0.10
CA ALA A 47 -3.27 6.46 -0.92
C ALA A 47 -3.86 5.42 -1.90
N TRP A 48 -3.04 4.45 -2.31
CA TRP A 48 -3.47 3.36 -3.16
C TRP A 48 -4.57 2.49 -2.52
N LEU A 49 -4.48 2.18 -1.23
CA LEU A 49 -5.55 1.44 -0.55
C LEU A 49 -6.81 2.30 -0.40
N ASP A 50 -6.64 3.55 0.02
CA ASP A 50 -7.73 4.47 0.37
C ASP A 50 -8.59 4.84 -0.84
N THR A 51 -7.99 5.50 -1.83
CA THR A 51 -8.71 6.05 -2.98
C THR A 51 -8.55 5.20 -4.24
N GLY A 52 -7.53 4.33 -4.30
CA GLY A 52 -7.12 3.69 -5.55
C GLY A 52 -6.44 4.66 -6.50
N ASP A 53 -6.13 5.85 -6.01
CA ASP A 53 -5.55 6.93 -6.76
C ASP A 53 -4.18 7.29 -6.16
N ILE A 54 -3.15 7.16 -6.98
CA ILE A 54 -1.77 7.54 -6.63
C ILE A 54 -1.32 8.80 -7.39
N ARG A 55 -2.24 9.48 -8.09
CA ARG A 55 -1.99 10.75 -8.79
C ARG A 55 -1.60 11.81 -7.76
N GLY A 56 -0.62 12.66 -8.10
CA GLY A 56 -0.13 13.72 -7.21
C GLY A 56 0.95 13.29 -6.20
N LEU A 57 1.19 11.98 -6.02
CA LEU A 57 2.34 11.45 -5.29
C LEU A 57 3.44 10.90 -6.22
N THR A 58 3.20 10.94 -7.53
CA THR A 58 4.14 10.55 -8.59
C THR A 58 4.15 11.62 -9.69
N GLU A 59 5.29 11.80 -10.39
CA GLU A 59 5.41 12.69 -11.55
C GLU A 59 4.80 12.11 -12.83
N LEU A 60 4.04 11.02 -12.74
CA LEU A 60 3.49 10.34 -13.90
C LEU A 60 2.23 11.06 -14.44
N PRO A 61 2.04 11.10 -15.77
CA PRO A 61 0.73 11.38 -16.34
C PRO A 61 -0.27 10.33 -15.83
N CYS A 62 -1.56 10.67 -15.84
CA CYS A 62 -2.67 9.78 -15.44
C CYS A 62 -2.68 8.47 -16.25
N ALA A 63 -1.77 7.55 -15.96
CA ALA A 63 -1.74 6.21 -16.50
C ALA A 63 -2.63 5.35 -15.60
N GLU A 64 -3.53 4.60 -16.22
CA GLU A 64 -4.32 3.61 -15.50
C GLU A 64 -3.39 2.68 -14.71
N LEU A 65 -3.77 2.38 -13.46
CA LEU A 65 -3.01 1.43 -12.65
C LEU A 65 -2.95 0.07 -13.38
N PRO A 66 -1.76 -0.56 -13.49
CA PRO A 66 -1.65 -1.88 -14.06
C PRO A 66 -2.66 -2.86 -13.44
N PRO A 67 -3.31 -3.74 -14.24
CA PRO A 67 -4.35 -4.65 -13.74
C PRO A 67 -3.94 -5.48 -12.51
N ILE A 68 -2.65 -5.81 -12.38
CA ILE A 68 -2.12 -6.53 -11.21
C ILE A 68 -2.30 -5.73 -9.91
N LEU A 69 -2.10 -4.41 -9.94
CA LEU A 69 -2.28 -3.53 -8.79
C LEU A 69 -3.77 -3.38 -8.49
N THR A 70 -4.60 -3.20 -9.50
CA THR A 70 -6.06 -3.16 -9.31
C THR A 70 -6.57 -4.45 -8.63
N ARG A 71 -6.11 -5.62 -9.10
CA ARG A 71 -6.46 -6.92 -8.49
C ARG A 71 -5.94 -7.06 -7.07
N LYS A 72 -4.66 -6.71 -6.83
CA LYS A 72 -4.04 -6.82 -5.50
C LYS A 72 -4.70 -5.89 -4.48
N ARG A 73 -5.08 -4.68 -4.89
CA ARG A 73 -5.85 -3.74 -4.06
C ARG A 73 -7.17 -4.36 -3.63
N GLY A 74 -7.93 -4.91 -4.58
CA GLY A 74 -9.22 -5.54 -4.31
C GLY A 74 -9.11 -6.75 -3.36
N GLN A 75 -8.03 -7.52 -3.44
CA GLN A 75 -7.75 -8.59 -2.48
C GLN A 75 -7.51 -8.04 -1.08
N ILE A 76 -6.60 -7.07 -0.93
CA ILE A 76 -6.25 -6.50 0.38
C ILE A 76 -7.46 -5.85 1.04
N ILE A 77 -8.20 -5.01 0.33
CA ILE A 77 -9.43 -4.37 0.84
C ILE A 77 -10.49 -5.42 1.23
N GLY A 78 -10.59 -6.51 0.46
CA GLY A 78 -11.52 -7.60 0.75
C GLY A 78 -11.19 -8.36 2.04
N GLU A 79 -9.90 -8.46 2.39
CA GLU A 79 -9.42 -9.20 3.55
C GLU A 79 -9.05 -8.28 4.73
N LEU A 80 -9.12 -6.95 4.56
CA LEU A 80 -8.62 -5.97 5.53
C LEU A 80 -9.28 -6.11 6.91
N HIS A 81 -10.59 -6.35 6.95
CA HIS A 81 -11.36 -6.58 8.17
C HIS A 81 -10.80 -7.73 9.03
N THR A 82 -10.15 -8.73 8.41
CA THR A 82 -9.58 -9.87 9.13
C THR A 82 -8.41 -9.47 10.01
N LEU A 83 -7.81 -8.29 9.80
CA LEU A 83 -6.64 -7.80 10.52
C LEU A 83 -7.01 -6.99 11.78
N ALA A 84 -8.28 -6.65 11.99
CA ALA A 84 -8.72 -5.91 13.16
C ALA A 84 -8.39 -6.68 14.45
N GLY A 85 -7.81 -5.98 15.43
CA GLY A 85 -7.36 -6.58 16.70
C GLY A 85 -6.20 -7.59 16.61
N ARG A 86 -5.48 -7.67 15.48
CA ARG A 86 -4.29 -8.52 15.34
C ARG A 86 -3.00 -7.72 15.48
N ASP A 87 -1.92 -8.43 15.79
CA ASP A 87 -0.55 -7.93 15.65
C ASP A 87 0.06 -8.42 14.33
N LEU A 88 0.77 -7.54 13.63
CA LEU A 88 1.42 -7.84 12.36
C LEU A 88 2.94 -7.69 12.47
N CYS A 89 3.67 -8.65 11.91
CA CYS A 89 5.12 -8.56 11.75
C CYS A 89 5.47 -8.03 10.36
N CYS A 90 6.41 -7.08 10.27
CA CYS A 90 7.01 -6.60 9.02
C CYS A 90 8.54 -6.66 9.11
N TRP A 91 9.21 -6.73 7.95
CA TRP A 91 10.67 -6.61 7.85
C TRP A 91 11.12 -5.18 7.55
N CYS A 92 10.28 -4.19 7.82
CA CYS A 92 10.67 -2.78 7.69
C CYS A 92 11.62 -2.40 8.84
N PRO A 93 12.54 -1.43 8.64
CA PRO A 93 13.36 -0.90 9.72
C PRO A 93 12.51 -0.38 10.90
N PRO A 94 12.89 -0.65 12.15
CA PRO A 94 12.21 -0.11 13.33
C PRO A 94 12.30 1.43 13.35
N GLU A 95 11.37 2.10 14.03
CA GLU A 95 11.27 3.58 14.13
C GLU A 95 11.04 4.33 12.81
N ARG A 96 10.66 3.62 11.74
CA ARG A 96 10.31 4.20 10.43
C ARG A 96 8.87 3.86 10.05
N ALA A 97 8.32 4.58 9.07
CA ALA A 97 7.00 4.26 8.53
C ALA A 97 6.96 2.78 8.06
N CYS A 98 6.05 1.96 8.61
CA CYS A 98 5.82 0.58 8.17
C CYS A 98 4.42 0.43 7.55
N HIS A 99 4.31 -0.43 6.54
CA HIS A 99 3.05 -0.78 5.89
C HIS A 99 2.09 -1.53 6.83
N ALA A 100 2.60 -2.26 7.83
CA ALA A 100 1.79 -2.94 8.84
C ALA A 100 0.97 -1.94 9.66
N SER A 101 1.56 -0.80 10.02
CA SER A 101 0.87 0.28 10.74
C SER A 101 -0.31 0.82 9.92
N VAL A 102 -0.13 1.01 8.61
CA VAL A 102 -1.22 1.43 7.69
C VAL A 102 -2.35 0.39 7.65
N LEU A 103 -2.01 -0.91 7.53
CA LEU A 103 -3.00 -1.98 7.51
C LEU A 103 -3.79 -2.06 8.82
N LEU A 104 -3.11 -1.97 9.96
CA LEU A 104 -3.76 -1.98 11.27
C LEU A 104 -4.64 -0.76 11.47
N GLU A 105 -4.19 0.42 11.07
CA GLU A 105 -4.99 1.64 11.15
C GLU A 105 -6.27 1.52 10.31
N LEU A 106 -6.14 1.08 9.04
CA LEU A 106 -7.29 0.92 8.15
C LEU A 106 -8.23 -0.21 8.61
N ALA A 107 -7.70 -1.31 9.13
CA ALA A 107 -8.51 -2.43 9.60
C ALA A 107 -9.33 -2.09 10.86
N ASN A 108 -8.79 -1.24 11.74
CA ASN A 108 -9.48 -0.82 12.96
C ASN A 108 -10.33 0.45 12.77
N ASN A 109 -10.30 1.08 11.59
CA ASN A 109 -11.09 2.27 11.29
C ASN A 109 -12.42 1.89 10.60
N PRO A 110 -13.59 2.17 11.21
CA PRO A 110 -14.89 1.86 10.62
C PRO A 110 -15.21 2.66 9.34
N ALA A 111 -14.52 3.78 9.10
CA ALA A 111 -14.67 4.59 7.89
C ALA A 111 -13.71 4.18 6.75
N ALA A 112 -12.82 3.21 6.97
CA ALA A 112 -11.89 2.75 5.95
C ALA A 112 -12.61 2.05 4.79
N PRO A 113 -12.03 2.04 3.58
CA PRO A 113 -12.58 1.25 2.48
C PRO A 113 -12.53 -0.23 2.84
N GLN A 114 -13.71 -0.82 3.01
CA GLN A 114 -13.89 -2.25 3.21
C GLN A 114 -14.83 -2.78 2.14
N ARG A 115 -14.56 -4.00 1.65
CA ARG A 115 -15.59 -4.69 0.88
C ARG A 115 -16.68 -5.10 1.87
N PRO A 116 -17.97 -4.77 1.63
CA PRO A 116 -19.04 -5.21 2.51
C PRO A 116 -18.97 -6.74 2.64
N LEU A 117 -18.94 -7.20 3.89
CA LEU A 117 -19.12 -8.60 4.19
C LEU A 117 -20.51 -8.96 3.69
N ILE A 118 -20.59 -9.83 2.68
CA ILE A 118 -21.83 -10.54 2.43
C ILE A 118 -22.06 -11.41 3.66
N SER A 119 -22.91 -10.95 4.58
CA SER A 119 -23.43 -11.82 5.64
C SER A 119 -24.18 -12.94 4.94
N THR A 120 -23.54 -14.10 4.77
CA THR A 120 -24.27 -15.33 4.49
C THR A 120 -24.92 -15.75 5.80
N GLU A 121 -25.94 -15.00 6.20
CA GLU A 121 -26.95 -15.49 7.13
C GLU A 121 -27.66 -16.64 6.43
N ARG A 122 -27.15 -17.84 6.69
CA ARG A 122 -27.84 -19.09 6.43
C ARG A 122 -28.94 -19.17 7.48
N THR A 123 -30.09 -18.59 7.16
CA THR A 123 -31.33 -18.81 7.91
C THR A 123 -31.64 -20.31 7.91
N PRO A 124 -31.95 -20.92 9.07
CA PRO A 124 -32.29 -22.34 9.18
C PRO A 124 -33.54 -22.72 8.40
#